data_AF-A0A7R9C5R0-F1
#
_entry.id   AF-A0A7R9C5R0-F1
#
_cell.length_a   1.000
_cell.length_b   1.000
_cell.length_c   1.000
_cell.angle_alpha   90.00
_cell.angle_beta   90.00
_cell.angle_gamma   90.00
#
_symmetry.space_group_name_H-M   'P 1'
#
loop_
_entity.id
_entity.type
_entity.pdbx_description
1 polymer ?
#
loop_
_entity_poly.entity_id
_entity_poly.type
_entity_poly.pdbx_seq_one_letter_code
_entity_poly.pdbx_strand_id
1 'polypeptide(L)'
;MLTTFVYGIVQAGGVKKVYDVSKRFGRLDFFNFNPDPFQRHSFWLLVSNTAFQWLFVYGAAQGSFQRYVSMPTFRKAQLALGLNVPILLLMALISNLTGLILFANYATCDPILTGDIEKIDEILPFFLDDKMGHINGIAGLFFASLFAGGLRYSDV
;
A
#
# COMPACT_ATOMS: atom_id res chain seq x y z
N MET A 1 -4.59 7.92 1.03
CA MET A 1 -4.32 6.94 -0.05
C MET A 1 -5.07 7.26 -1.33
N LEU A 2 -6.40 7.17 -1.38
CA LEU A 2 -7.14 7.42 -2.64
C LEU A 2 -6.98 8.87 -3.15
N THR A 3 -6.99 9.85 -2.25
CA THR A 3 -6.68 11.25 -2.55
C THR A 3 -5.26 11.42 -3.10
N THR A 4 -4.28 10.82 -2.43
CA THR A 4 -2.87 10.78 -2.84
C THR A 4 -2.68 10.18 -4.22
N PHE A 5 -3.38 9.07 -4.49
CA PHE A 5 -3.35 8.39 -5.78
C PHE A 5 -3.88 9.28 -6.91
N VAL A 6 -5.07 9.85 -6.76
CA VAL A 6 -5.70 10.68 -7.80
C VAL A 6 -4.87 11.93 -8.09
N TYR A 7 -4.49 12.67 -7.05
CA TYR A 7 -3.72 13.90 -7.21
C TYR A 7 -2.30 13.63 -7.70
N GLY A 8 -1.67 12.55 -7.22
CA GLY A 8 -0.34 12.17 -7.66
C GLY A 8 -0.28 11.78 -9.13
N ILE A 9 -1.33 11.18 -9.69
CA ILE A 9 -1.44 10.93 -11.14
C ILE A 9 -1.51 12.25 -11.92
N VAL A 10 -2.31 13.21 -11.45
CA VAL A 10 -2.44 14.52 -12.09
C VAL A 10 -1.08 15.22 -12.10
N GLN A 11 -0.38 15.25 -10.97
CA GLN A 11 0.91 15.92 -10.89
C GLN A 11 2.03 15.21 -11.66
N ALA A 12 2.00 13.88 -11.73
CA ALA A 12 2.95 13.12 -12.53
C ALA A 12 2.80 13.37 -14.05
N GLY A 13 1.74 14.06 -14.50
CA GLY A 13 1.43 14.25 -15.92
C GLY A 13 0.68 13.06 -16.53
N GLY A 14 -0.02 12.29 -15.70
CA GLY A 14 -0.87 11.16 -16.09
C GLY A 14 -0.22 9.78 -15.94
N VAL A 15 -1.06 8.75 -16.01
CA VAL A 15 -0.67 7.34 -15.80
C VAL A 15 0.39 6.86 -16.81
N LYS A 16 0.34 7.37 -18.05
CA LYS A 16 1.32 7.02 -19.09
C LYS A 16 2.74 7.44 -18.71
N LYS A 17 2.90 8.65 -18.18
CA LYS A 17 4.22 9.17 -17.77
C LYS A 17 4.77 8.41 -16.56
N VAL A 18 3.91 8.07 -15.60
CA VAL A 18 4.29 7.19 -14.47
C VAL A 18 4.78 5.83 -14.97
N TYR A 19 4.06 5.22 -15.92
CA TYR A 19 4.44 3.94 -16.51
C TYR A 19 5.77 4.03 -17.26
N ASP A 20 5.97 5.05 -18.10
CA ASP A 20 7.18 5.21 -18.90
C ASP A 20 8.43 5.46 -18.03
N VAL A 21 8.31 6.31 -17.01
CA VAL A 21 9.39 6.54 -16.03
C VAL A 21 9.71 5.25 -15.29
N SER A 22 8.69 4.56 -14.77
CA SER A 22 8.89 3.30 -14.04
C SER A 22 9.54 2.22 -14.91
N LYS A 23 9.20 2.17 -16.20
CA LYS A 23 9.81 1.26 -17.18
C LYS A 23 11.27 1.60 -17.43
N ARG A 24 11.60 2.88 -17.60
CA ARG A 24 12.98 3.36 -17.82
C ARG A 24 13.91 3.03 -16.65
N PHE A 25 13.42 3.15 -15.43
CA PHE A 25 14.18 2.84 -14.22
C PHE A 25 14.12 1.35 -13.82
N GLY A 26 13.59 0.47 -14.67
CA GLY A 26 13.57 -0.98 -14.43
C GLY A 26 12.73 -1.42 -13.23
N ARG A 27 11.77 -0.59 -12.78
CA ARG A 27 10.94 -0.88 -11.59
C ARG A 27 9.71 -1.73 -11.89
N LEU A 28 9.44 -2.02 -13.16
CA LEU A 28 8.27 -2.77 -13.64
C LEU A 28 8.63 -4.24 -13.97
N ASP A 29 9.35 -4.91 -13.08
CA ASP A 29 9.66 -6.32 -13.25
C ASP A 29 8.55 -7.19 -12.62
N PHE A 30 7.41 -7.28 -13.31
CA PHE A 30 6.22 -7.93 -12.80
C PHE A 30 6.34 -9.46 -12.70
N PHE A 31 7.25 -10.07 -13.48
CA PHE A 31 7.26 -11.50 -13.71
C PHE A 31 8.69 -12.07 -13.77
N ASN A 32 9.49 -11.78 -12.75
CA ASN A 32 10.72 -12.53 -12.54
C ASN A 32 10.38 -13.93 -11.96
N PHE A 33 10.31 -14.92 -12.85
CA PHE A 33 10.01 -16.33 -12.53
C PHE A 33 11.20 -17.12 -12.00
N ASN A 34 12.32 -16.46 -11.68
CA ASN A 34 13.50 -17.15 -11.18
C ASN A 34 13.19 -17.82 -9.81
N PRO A 35 13.39 -19.15 -9.66
CA PRO A 35 13.09 -19.87 -8.42
C PRO A 35 14.16 -19.68 -7.33
N ASP A 36 15.16 -18.83 -7.53
CA ASP A 36 16.24 -18.60 -6.58
C ASP A 36 15.71 -18.00 -5.24
N PRO A 37 15.87 -18.71 -4.11
CA PRO A 37 15.41 -18.25 -2.81
C PRO A 37 16.22 -17.07 -2.24
N PHE A 38 17.40 -16.75 -2.81
CA PHE A 38 18.21 -15.60 -2.38
C PHE A 38 17.81 -14.29 -3.05
N GLN A 39 16.92 -14.32 -4.05
CA GLN A 39 16.40 -13.11 -4.65
C GLN A 39 15.39 -12.43 -3.74
N ARG A 40 15.55 -11.12 -3.55
CA ARG A 40 14.70 -10.31 -2.66
C ARG A 40 13.22 -10.35 -3.07
N HIS A 41 12.94 -10.38 -4.37
CA HIS A 41 11.59 -10.45 -4.92
C HIS A 41 11.56 -11.36 -6.14
N SER A 42 11.05 -12.58 -5.97
CA SER A 42 10.69 -13.51 -7.06
C SER A 42 9.18 -13.70 -7.07
N PHE A 43 8.60 -13.98 -8.25
CA PHE A 43 7.19 -14.32 -8.38
C PHE A 43 6.78 -15.44 -7.41
N TRP A 44 7.59 -16.49 -7.31
CA TRP A 44 7.30 -17.65 -6.46
C TRP A 44 7.34 -17.30 -4.98
N LEU A 45 8.34 -16.54 -4.55
CA LEU A 45 8.47 -16.07 -3.17
C LEU A 45 7.32 -15.14 -2.81
N LEU A 46 6.95 -14.21 -3.68
CA LEU A 46 5.86 -13.26 -3.43
C LEU A 46 4.52 -13.99 -3.33
N VAL A 47 4.18 -14.84 -4.30
CA VAL A 47 2.90 -15.56 -4.32
C VAL A 47 2.79 -16.51 -3.11
N SER A 48 3.83 -17.31 -2.84
CA SER A 48 3.81 -18.23 -1.71
C SER A 48 3.71 -17.47 -0.37
N ASN A 49 4.56 -16.47 -0.14
CA ASN A 49 4.54 -15.68 1.09
C ASN A 49 3.20 -14.98 1.30
N THR A 50 2.68 -14.32 0.26
CA THR A 50 1.39 -13.62 0.34
C THR A 50 0.25 -14.61 0.58
N ALA A 51 0.23 -15.78 -0.06
CA ALA A 51 -0.79 -16.80 0.18
C ALA A 51 -0.77 -17.30 1.63
N PHE A 52 0.41 -17.63 2.17
CA PHE A 52 0.56 -18.06 3.56
C PHE A 52 0.16 -16.97 4.55
N GLN A 53 0.53 -15.72 4.28
CA GLN A 53 0.17 -14.58 5.11
C GLN A 53 -1.35 -14.41 5.20
N TRP A 54 -2.07 -14.43 4.07
CA TRP A 54 -3.52 -14.30 4.06
C TRP A 54 -4.21 -15.50 4.71
N LEU A 55 -3.70 -16.72 4.48
CA LEU A 55 -4.21 -17.93 5.12
C LEU A 55 -4.09 -17.84 6.64
N PHE A 56 -2.95 -17.37 7.16
CA PHE A 56 -2.75 -17.19 8.59
C PHE A 56 -3.69 -16.11 9.16
N VAL A 57 -3.77 -14.94 8.50
CA VAL A 57 -4.60 -13.81 8.97
C VAL A 57 -6.08 -14.17 9.02
N TYR A 58 -6.59 -14.96 8.07
CA TYR A 58 -8.02 -15.32 8.08
C TYR A 58 -8.31 -16.65 8.76
N GLY A 59 -7.37 -17.60 8.77
CA GLY A 59 -7.59 -18.94 9.29
C GLY A 59 -7.13 -19.15 10.73
N ALA A 60 -6.06 -18.46 11.17
CA ALA A 60 -5.41 -18.71 12.46
C ALA A 60 -5.35 -17.47 13.37
N ALA A 61 -5.46 -16.26 12.83
CA ALA A 61 -5.39 -15.06 13.66
C ALA A 61 -6.62 -14.95 14.57
N GLN A 62 -6.37 -14.88 15.88
CA GLN A 62 -7.39 -14.84 16.93
C GLN A 62 -8.43 -13.72 16.69
N GLY A 63 -7.98 -12.51 16.33
CA GLY A 63 -8.87 -11.37 16.10
C GLY A 63 -9.81 -11.57 14.90
N SER A 64 -9.38 -12.31 13.87
CA SER A 64 -10.24 -12.66 12.74
C SER A 64 -11.24 -13.75 13.14
N PHE A 65 -10.77 -14.78 13.85
CA PHE A 65 -11.63 -15.88 14.30
C PHE A 65 -12.75 -15.40 15.24
N GLN A 66 -12.43 -14.53 16.20
CA GLN A 66 -13.40 -13.93 17.11
C GLN A 66 -14.49 -13.15 16.36
N ARG A 67 -14.13 -12.42 15.29
CA ARG A 67 -15.11 -11.68 14.47
C ARG A 67 -16.09 -12.60 13.76
N TYR A 68 -15.69 -13.83 13.40
CA TYR A 68 -16.58 -14.79 12.76
C TYR A 68 -17.53 -15.44 13.76
N VAL A 69 -17.03 -15.78 14.96
CA VAL A 69 -17.82 -16.45 16.00
C VAL A 69 -18.87 -15.51 16.61
N SER A 70 -18.60 -14.20 16.64
CA SER A 70 -19.57 -13.18 17.09
C SER A 70 -20.72 -12.94 16.10
N MET A 71 -20.69 -13.52 14.89
CA MET A 71 -21.75 -13.35 13.90
C MET A 71 -22.91 -14.34 14.16
N PRO A 72 -24.18 -13.89 14.01
CA PRO A 72 -25.33 -14.72 14.36
C PRO A 72 -25.56 -15.92 13.42
N THR A 73 -24.93 -15.94 12.24
CA THR A 73 -25.09 -17.04 11.27
C THR A 73 -23.82 -17.23 10.46
N PHE A 74 -23.53 -18.48 10.08
CA PHE A 74 -22.38 -18.83 9.24
C PHE A 74 -22.39 -18.12 7.87
N ARG A 75 -23.56 -18.00 7.23
CA ARG A 75 -23.71 -17.31 5.94
C ARG A 75 -23.30 -15.83 6.02
N LYS A 76 -23.61 -15.14 7.13
CA LYS A 76 -23.20 -13.74 7.33
C LYS A 76 -21.69 -13.62 7.50
N ALA A 77 -21.05 -14.56 8.20
CA ALA A 77 -19.59 -14.59 8.31
C ALA A 77 -18.92 -14.81 6.94
N GLN A 78 -19.44 -15.73 6.12
CA GLN A 78 -18.94 -15.95 4.76
C GLN A 78 -19.14 -14.72 3.85
N LEU A 79 -20.28 -14.05 3.92
CA LEU A 79 -20.52 -12.83 3.17
C LEU A 79 -19.60 -11.69 3.61
N ALA A 80 -19.40 -11.52 4.92
CA ALA A 80 -18.48 -10.52 5.46
C ALA A 80 -17.05 -10.75 4.97
N LEU A 81 -16.59 -12.00 4.95
CA LEU A 81 -15.31 -12.38 4.37
C LEU A 81 -15.25 -12.11 2.86
N GLY A 82 -16.28 -12.52 2.12
CA GLY A 82 -16.38 -12.33 0.68
C GLY A 82 -16.39 -10.86 0.25
N LEU A 83 -16.85 -9.95 1.10
CA LEU A 83 -16.77 -8.50 0.87
C LEU A 83 -15.43 -7.90 1.33
N ASN A 84 -14.86 -8.40 2.44
CA ASN A 84 -13.63 -7.85 2.99
C ASN A 84 -12.41 -8.12 2.09
N VAL A 85 -12.28 -9.35 1.57
CA VAL A 85 -11.16 -9.76 0.71
C VAL A 85 -10.97 -8.85 -0.52
N PRO A 86 -11.99 -8.59 -1.38
CA PRO A 86 -11.81 -7.74 -2.54
C PRO A 86 -11.50 -6.29 -2.17
N ILE A 87 -12.08 -5.76 -1.09
CA ILE A 87 -11.80 -4.39 -0.62
C ILE A 87 -10.33 -4.26 -0.21
N LEU A 88 -9.80 -5.23 0.54
CA LEU A 88 -8.41 -5.25 0.95
C LEU A 88 -7.45 -5.41 -0.23
N LEU A 89 -7.80 -6.25 -1.21
CA LEU A 89 -7.02 -6.37 -2.45
C LEU A 89 -6.98 -5.05 -3.23
N LEU A 90 -8.12 -4.36 -3.38
CA LEU A 90 -8.18 -3.06 -4.04
C LEU A 90 -7.35 -2.01 -3.30
N MET A 91 -7.43 -1.95 -1.97
CA MET A 91 -6.62 -1.04 -1.16
C MET A 91 -5.12 -1.33 -1.31
N ALA A 92 -4.72 -2.61 -1.30
CA ALA A 92 -3.34 -3.00 -1.52
C ALA A 92 -2.83 -2.59 -2.91
N LEU A 93 -3.63 -2.79 -3.96
CA LEU A 93 -3.28 -2.36 -5.32
C LEU A 93 -3.09 -0.84 -5.41
N ILE A 94 -4.02 -0.06 -4.85
CA ILE A 94 -3.93 1.41 -4.84
C ILE A 94 -2.67 1.87 -4.09
N SER A 95 -2.34 1.24 -2.96
CA SER A 95 -1.13 1.55 -2.19
C SER A 95 0.15 1.28 -2.99
N ASN A 96 0.25 0.13 -3.67
CA ASN A 96 1.39 -0.19 -4.53
C ASN A 96 1.53 0.81 -5.70
N LEU A 97 0.41 1.15 -6.35
CA LEU A 97 0.42 2.14 -7.42
C LEU A 97 0.80 3.55 -6.91
N THR A 98 0.36 3.92 -5.71
CA THR A 98 0.73 5.19 -5.07
C THR A 98 2.24 5.27 -4.84
N GLY A 99 2.87 4.18 -4.39
CA GLY A 99 4.33 4.11 -4.27
C GLY A 99 5.05 4.31 -5.61
N LEU A 100 4.50 3.77 -6.70
CA LEU A 100 5.03 3.96 -8.04
C LEU A 100 4.88 5.40 -8.55
N ILE A 101 3.74 6.03 -8.28
CA ILE A 101 3.49 7.43 -8.60
C ILE A 101 4.46 8.34 -7.85
N LEU A 102 4.69 8.04 -6.57
CA LEU A 102 5.60 8.79 -5.72
C LEU A 102 7.03 8.69 -6.25
N PHE A 103 7.45 7.47 -6.61
CA PHE A 103 8.72 7.25 -7.30
C PHE A 103 8.81 8.06 -8.60
N ALA A 104 7.78 8.03 -9.45
CA ALA A 104 7.82 8.77 -10.71
C ALA A 104 7.89 10.30 -10.54
N ASN A 105 7.37 10.85 -9.44
CA ASN A 105 7.47 12.29 -9.13
C ASN A 105 8.86 12.67 -8.60
N TYR A 106 9.52 11.80 -7.84
CA TYR A 106 10.82 12.07 -7.23
C TYR A 106 12.02 11.40 -7.95
N ALA A 107 11.79 10.67 -9.04
CA ALA A 107 12.84 9.94 -9.77
C ALA A 107 14.01 10.81 -10.26
N THR A 108 13.81 12.12 -10.44
CA THR A 108 14.86 13.06 -10.85
C THR A 108 15.41 13.91 -9.71
N CYS A 109 14.70 14.00 -8.58
CA CYS A 109 15.05 14.81 -7.43
C CYS A 109 14.73 14.00 -6.18
N ASP A 110 15.68 13.18 -5.73
CA ASP A 110 15.50 12.32 -4.57
C ASP A 110 15.50 13.17 -3.27
N PRO A 111 14.36 13.23 -2.55
CA PRO A 111 14.23 14.07 -1.36
C PRO A 111 15.11 13.60 -0.18
N ILE A 112 15.59 12.36 -0.24
CA ILE A 112 16.54 11.78 0.72
C ILE A 112 17.94 12.33 0.48
N LEU A 113 18.33 12.51 -0.78
CA LEU A 113 19.67 13.02 -1.14
C LEU A 113 19.77 14.53 -0.93
N THR A 114 18.66 15.26 -1.04
CA THR A 114 18.60 16.69 -0.70
C THR A 114 18.52 16.95 0.79
N GLY A 115 18.30 15.92 1.62
CA GLY A 115 18.24 16.04 3.08
C GLY A 115 16.90 16.54 3.60
N ASP A 116 15.86 16.57 2.76
CA ASP A 116 14.51 16.97 3.16
C ASP A 116 13.81 15.88 4.00
N ILE A 117 14.30 14.64 3.93
CA ILE A 117 13.76 13.47 4.64
C ILE A 117 14.90 12.58 5.13
N GLU A 118 14.85 12.14 6.40
CA GLU A 118 15.85 11.23 6.97
C GLU A 118 15.56 9.75 6.63
N LYS A 119 14.28 9.38 6.52
CA LYS A 119 13.84 7.99 6.31
C LYS A 119 12.94 7.82 5.09
N ILE A 120 13.09 6.70 4.40
CA ILE A 120 12.24 6.35 3.24
C ILE A 120 10.75 6.32 3.63
N ASP A 121 10.41 5.91 4.84
CA ASP A 121 9.01 5.77 5.28
C ASP A 121 8.26 7.12 5.39
N GLU A 122 8.99 8.23 5.44
CA GLU A 122 8.45 9.59 5.55
C GLU A 122 8.20 10.25 4.18
N ILE A 123 8.51 9.56 3.08
CA ILE A 123 8.31 10.09 1.72
C ILE A 123 6.85 10.37 1.38
N LEU A 124 5.93 9.58 1.93
CA LEU A 124 4.50 9.76 1.71
C LEU A 124 3.94 11.00 2.43
N PRO A 125 4.19 11.21 3.75
CA PRO A 125 3.79 12.45 4.40
C PRO A 125 4.51 13.68 3.82
N PHE A 126 5.78 13.57 3.44
CA PHE A 126 6.49 14.66 2.76
C PHE A 126 5.80 15.08 1.46
N PHE A 127 5.39 14.12 0.63
CA PHE A 127 4.66 14.42 -0.61
C PHE A 127 3.31 15.07 -0.38
N LEU A 128 2.60 14.68 0.68
CA LEU A 128 1.34 15.31 1.05
C LEU A 128 1.58 16.78 1.45
N ASP A 129 2.63 17.06 2.20
CA ASP A 129 2.96 18.43 2.60
C ASP A 129 3.41 19.28 1.40
N ASP A 130 4.38 18.80 0.62
CA ASP A 130 4.94 19.50 -0.55
C ASP A 130 3.89 19.76 -1.65
N LYS A 131 3.07 18.75 -1.98
CA LYS A 131 2.15 18.84 -3.13
C LYS A 131 0.71 19.15 -2.75
N MET A 132 0.28 18.86 -1.52
CA MET A 132 -1.10 19.09 -1.05
C MET A 132 -1.19 20.03 0.15
N GLY A 133 -0.10 20.69 0.56
CA GLY A 133 -0.11 21.64 1.69
C GLY A 133 -1.11 22.80 1.53
N HIS A 134 -1.49 23.15 0.30
CA HIS A 134 -2.53 24.14 0.03
C HIS A 134 -3.95 23.69 0.43
N ILE A 135 -4.18 22.38 0.63
CA ILE A 135 -5.48 21.83 1.01
C ILE A 135 -5.50 21.58 2.52
N ASN A 136 -6.06 22.54 3.24
CA ASN A 136 -6.21 22.46 4.68
C ASN A 136 -7.02 21.20 5.09
N GLY A 137 -6.45 20.39 5.97
CA GLY A 137 -7.11 19.22 6.57
C GLY A 137 -6.75 17.85 5.95
N ILE A 138 -6.18 17.78 4.75
CA ILE A 138 -5.79 16.48 4.14
C ILE A 138 -4.65 15.82 4.93
N ALA A 139 -3.63 16.59 5.32
CA ALA A 139 -2.54 16.09 6.15
C ALA A 139 -3.06 15.57 7.49
N GLY A 140 -3.95 16.32 8.14
CA GLY A 140 -4.59 15.91 9.40
C GLY A 140 -5.39 14.61 9.25
N LEU A 141 -6.17 14.46 8.18
CA LEU A 141 -6.91 13.23 7.88
C LEU A 141 -5.97 12.03 7.65
N PHE A 142 -4.85 12.25 6.96
CA PHE A 142 -3.84 11.22 6.74
C PHE A 142 -3.23 10.75 8.05
N PHE A 143 -2.74 11.66 8.89
CA PHE A 143 -2.17 11.30 10.20
C PHE A 143 -3.23 10.67 11.11
N ALA A 144 -4.46 11.18 11.15
CA ALA A 144 -5.55 10.56 11.92
C ALA A 144 -5.80 9.11 11.49
N SER A 145 -5.78 8.82 10.18
CA SER A 145 -5.93 7.46 9.66
C SER A 145 -4.75 6.55 10.00
N LEU A 146 -3.52 7.09 10.00
CA LEU A 146 -2.31 6.38 10.39
C LEU A 146 -2.35 5.99 11.87
N PHE A 147 -2.70 6.94 12.74
CA PHE A 147 -2.85 6.70 14.18
C PHE A 147 -3.97 5.71 14.50
N ALA A 148 -5.14 5.84 13.86
CA ALA A 148 -6.23 4.88 14.02
C ALA A 148 -5.81 3.46 13.60
N GLY A 149 -5.01 3.33 12.53
CA GLY A 149 -4.45 2.06 12.09
C GLY A 149 -3.43 1.47 13.08
N GLY A 150 -2.54 2.31 13.61
CA GLY A 150 -1.53 1.92 14.60
C GLY A 150 -2.16 1.46 15.93
N LEU A 151 -3.12 2.22 16.46
CA LEU A 151 -3.83 1.88 17.70
C LEU A 151 -4.49 0.50 17.63
N ARG A 152 -5.12 0.17 16.49
CA ARG A 152 -5.71 -1.15 16.28
C ARG A 152 -4.72 -2.31 16.48
N TYR A 153 -3.44 -2.09 16.22
CA TYR A 153 -2.40 -3.10 16.42
C TYR A 153 -1.82 -3.07 17.85
N SER A 154 -1.80 -1.90 18.49
CA SER A 154 -1.32 -1.73 19.87
C SER A 154 -2.28 -2.24 20.94
N ASP A 155 -3.57 -2.36 20.63
CA ASP A 155 -4.60 -2.90 21.53
C ASP A 155 -4.68 -4.45 21.51
N VAL A 156 -3.73 -5.12 20.85
CA VAL A 156 -3.55 -6.59 20.82
C VAL A 156 -2.29 -6.96 21.61
#